data_AF-A0A3B0SHI4-F1
#
_entry.id   AF-A0A3B0SHI4-F1
#
_cell.length_a   1.000
_cell.length_b   1.000
_cell.length_c   1.000
_cell.angle_alpha   90.00
_cell.angle_beta   90.00
_cell.angle_gamma   90.00
#
_symmetry.space_group_name_H-M   'P 1'
#
loop_
_entity.id
_entity.type
_entity.pdbx_description
1 polymer ?
#
loop_
_entity_poly.entity_id
_entity_poly.type
_entity_poly.pdbx_seq_one_letter_code
_entity_poly.pdbx_strand_id
1 'polypeptide(L)' 'MTNPVGFLFVDKPKGWTSHDVVAKVRTQIGGKVGHAGTLDPMA' A
#
# COMPACT_ATOMS: atom_id res chain seq x y z
N MET A 1 15.77 -16.82 6.35
CA MET A 1 15.43 -15.99 5.18
C MET A 1 15.00 -14.63 5.70
N THR A 2 15.70 -13.56 5.33
CA THR A 2 15.35 -12.19 5.74
C THR A 2 14.23 -11.68 4.83
N ASN A 3 13.13 -11.22 5.42
CA ASN A 3 12.09 -10.54 4.64
C ASN A 3 12.63 -9.13 4.29
N PRO A 4 12.70 -8.74 3.00
CA PRO A 4 13.15 -7.40 2.65
C PRO A 4 12.22 -6.36 3.28
N VAL A 5 12.82 -5.36 3.94
CA VAL A 5 12.12 -4.21 4.51
C VAL A 5 12.45 -3.00 3.66
N GLY A 6 11.43 -2.22 3.30
CA GLY A 6 11.61 -1.04 2.46
C GLY A 6 10.33 -0.26 2.27
N PHE A 7 10.39 0.73 1.38
CA PHE A 7 9.27 1.58 1.00
C PHE A 7 8.93 1.35 -0.47
N LEU A 8 7.64 1.38 -0.78
CA LEU A 8 7.11 1.38 -2.13
C LEU A 8 6.36 2.70 -2.33
N PHE A 9 6.84 3.53 -3.25
CA PHE A 9 6.10 4.72 -3.67
C PHE A 9 5.00 4.30 -4.64
N VAL A 10 3.76 4.62 -4.31
CA VAL A 10 2.58 4.26 -5.10
C VAL A 10 1.86 5.54 -5.50
N ASP A 11 1.67 5.73 -6.80
CA ASP A 11 0.69 6.67 -7.32
C ASP A 11 -0.71 6.07 -7.14
N LYS A 12 -1.49 6.62 -6.21
CA LYS A 12 -2.76 6.02 -5.77
C LYS A 12 -3.82 6.19 -6.85
N PRO A 13 -4.48 5.11 -7.32
CA PRO A 13 -5.59 5.26 -8.24
C PRO A 13 -6.74 6.09 -7.65
N LYS A 14 -7.33 6.95 -8.47
CA LYS A 14 -8.52 7.69 -8.07
C LYS A 14 -9.67 6.74 -7.73
N GLY A 15 -10.43 7.06 -6.68
CA GLY A 15 -11.50 6.23 -6.15
C GLY A 15 -11.04 5.16 -5.16
N TRP A 16 -9.74 4.87 -5.06
CA TRP A 16 -9.22 3.91 -4.08
C TRP A 16 -8.93 4.58 -2.74
N THR A 17 -9.32 3.91 -1.66
CA THR A 17 -8.83 4.24 -0.32
C THR A 17 -7.35 3.84 -0.19
N SER A 18 -6.65 4.43 0.79
CA SER A 18 -5.29 4.01 1.12
C SER A 18 -5.22 2.53 1.58
N HIS A 19 -6.32 2.01 2.14
CA HIS A 19 -6.42 0.61 2.55
C HIS A 19 -6.59 -0.34 1.36
N ASP A 20 -7.23 0.09 0.27
CA ASP A 20 -7.33 -0.72 -0.95
C ASP A 20 -5.95 -0.94 -1.57
N VAL A 21 -5.10 0.10 -1.56
CA VAL A 21 -3.70 -0.01 -1.99
C VAL A 21 -2.93 -1.00 -1.11
N VAL A 22 -3.03 -0.87 0.21
CA VAL A 22 -2.36 -1.79 1.16
C VAL A 22 -2.83 -3.23 0.94
N ALA A 23 -4.13 -3.46 0.77
CA ALA A 23 -4.69 -4.78 0.54
C ALA A 23 -4.14 -5.39 -0.76
N LYS A 24 -4.14 -4.62 -1.86
CA LYS A 24 -3.61 -5.05 -3.15
C LYS A 24 -2.13 -5.42 -3.07
N VAL A 25 -1.30 -4.56 -2.48
CA VAL A 25 0.14 -4.80 -2.32
C VAL A 25 0.37 -6.05 -1.46
N ARG A 26 -0.30 -6.15 -0.31
CA ARG A 26 -0.18 -7.31 0.59
C ARG A 26 -0.56 -8.63 -0.09
N THR A 27 -1.56 -8.65 -0.96
CA THR A 27 -1.92 -9.85 -1.73
C THR A 27 -0.81 -10.26 -2.72
N GLN A 28 -0.02 -9.31 -3.23
CA GLN A 28 1.04 -9.59 -4.20
C GLN A 28 2.37 -9.99 -3.53
N ILE A 29 2.73 -9.35 -2.42
CA ILE A 29 4.05 -9.53 -1.79
C ILE A 29 4.00 -10.35 -0.49
N GLY A 30 2.83 -10.52 0.11
CA GLY A 30 2.65 -11.14 1.42
C GLY A 30 3.20 -10.30 2.58
N GLY A 31 3.11 -10.83 3.81
CA GLY A 31 3.71 -10.19 4.99
C GLY A 31 3.01 -8.91 5.48
N LYS A 32 3.75 -8.11 6.27
CA LYS A 32 3.25 -6.87 6.90
C LYS A 32 3.39 -5.69 5.95
N VAL A 33 2.29 -4.99 5.68
CA VAL A 33 2.22 -3.81 4.82
C VAL A 33 1.38 -2.75 5.52
N GLY A 34 1.78 -1.48 5.40
CA GLY A 34 1.05 -0.32 5.92
C GLY A 34 1.33 0.92 5.07
N HIS A 35 0.73 2.06 5.42
CA HIS A 35 0.96 3.34 4.74
C HIS A 35 1.45 4.41 5.73
N ALA A 36 2.22 5.38 5.24
CA ALA A 36 2.76 6.48 6.06
C ALA A 36 1.75 7.62 6.30
N GLY A 37 0.58 7.55 5.67
CA GLY A 37 -0.50 8.52 5.83
C GLY A 37 -1.67 8.15 4.92
N THR A 38 -2.87 8.56 5.31
CA THR A 38 -4.06 8.36 4.48
C THR A 38 -4.14 9.47 3.45
N LEU A 39 -4.34 9.10 2.19
CA LEU A 39 -4.72 10.01 1.12
C LEU A 39 -6.21 9.82 0.78
N ASP A 40 -6.91 10.93 0.57
CA ASP A 40 -8.33 10.93 0.20
C ASP A 40 -8.60 10.10 -1.06
N PRO A 41 -9.71 9.34 -1.12
CA PRO A 41 -10.04 8.56 -2.30
C PRO A 41 -10.13 9.39 -3.58
N MET A 42 -10.48 10.68 -3.48
CA MET A 42 -10.68 11.56 -4.63
C MET A 42 -9.44 12.34 -5.07
N ALA A 43 -8.35 12.27 -4.31
CA ALA A 43 -7.05 12.79 -4.71
C ALA A 43 -6.48 12.05 -5.93
#